data_AF-A0AAJ2ILB4-F1
#
_entry.id   AF-A0AAJ2ILB4-F1
#
_cell.length_a   1.000
_cell.length_b   1.000
_cell.length_c   1.000
_cell.angle_alpha   90.00
_cell.angle_beta   90.00
_cell.angle_gamma   90.00
#
_symmetry.space_group_name_H-M   'P 1'
#
loop_
_entity.id
_entity.type
_entity.pdbx_description
1 polymer ?
#
loop_
_entity_poly.entity_id
_entity_poly.type
_entity_poly.pdbx_seq_one_letter_code
_entity_poly.pdbx_strand_id
1 'polypeptide(L)' 'MNINESVLIEAKAELAAAKIELERLEHLTFSSELKEERIKSLKQEIQQAERLLNTQADI' A
#
# COMPACT_ATOMS: atom_id res chain seq x y z
N MET A 1 -3.33 -18.86 8.64
CA MET A 1 -2.84 -18.00 9.75
C MET A 1 -3.99 -17.10 10.14
N ASN A 2 -4.51 -17.18 11.37
CA ASN A 2 -5.58 -16.28 11.82
C ASN A 2 -4.96 -14.93 12.16
N ILE A 3 -5.15 -13.94 11.29
CA ILE A 3 -4.75 -12.56 11.56
C ILE A 3 -5.79 -11.96 12.51
N ASN A 4 -5.33 -11.29 13.57
CA ASN A 4 -6.23 -10.59 14.50
C ASN A 4 -6.98 -9.46 13.76
N GLU A 5 -8.26 -9.27 14.06
CA GLU A 5 -9.09 -8.20 13.52
C GLU A 5 -8.46 -6.81 13.66
N SER A 6 -7.79 -6.52 14.78
CA SER A 6 -7.05 -5.25 14.98
C SER A 6 -5.94 -5.08 13.94
N VAL A 7 -5.18 -6.15 13.68
CA VAL A 7 -4.11 -6.16 12.67
C VAL A 7 -4.69 -6.01 11.26
N LEU A 8 -5.88 -6.57 11.01
CA LEU A 8 -6.56 -6.41 9.73
C LEU A 8 -7.02 -4.97 9.50
N ILE A 9 -7.54 -4.31 10.55
CA ILE A 9 -7.94 -2.89 10.49
C ILE A 9 -6.73 -2.00 10.24
N GLU A 10 -5.62 -2.23 10.96
CA GLU A 10 -4.37 -1.51 10.76
C GLU A 10 -3.84 -1.70 9.34
N ALA A 11 -3.78 -2.93 8.84
CA ALA A 11 -3.34 -3.23 7.48
C ALA A 11 -4.21 -2.54 6.40
N LYS A 12 -5.53 -2.43 6.61
CA LYS A 12 -6.43 -1.68 5.72
C LYS A 12 -6.16 -0.18 5.76
N ALA A 13 -5.91 0.37 6.94
CA ALA A 13 -5.59 1.79 7.11
C ALA A 13 -4.25 2.15 6.46
N GLU A 14 -3.22 1.31 6.65
CA GLU A 14 -1.91 1.48 6.02
C GLU A 14 -1.99 1.37 4.50
N LEU A 15 -2.77 0.41 3.97
CA LEU A 15 -3.00 0.29 2.53
C LEU A 15 -3.66 1.55 1.96
N ALA A 16 -4.66 2.11 2.64
CA ALA A 16 -5.31 3.34 2.20
C ALA A 16 -4.33 4.52 2.19
N ALA A 17 -3.51 4.67 3.23
CA ALA A 17 -2.49 5.70 3.31
C ALA A 17 -1.44 5.57 2.19
N ALA A 18 -0.97 4.35 1.91
CA ALA A 18 -0.02 4.08 0.84
C ALA A 18 -0.58 4.44 -0.54
N LYS A 19 -1.87 4.15 -0.81
CA LYS A 19 -2.54 4.53 -2.05
C LYS A 19 -2.65 6.05 -2.22
N ILE A 20 -3.00 6.76 -1.16
CA ILE A 20 -3.07 8.23 -1.17
C ILE A 20 -1.69 8.84 -1.45
N GLU A 21 -0.64 8.33 -0.81
CA GLU A 21 0.72 8.82 -1.05
C GLU A 21 1.18 8.54 -2.50
N LEU A 22 0.84 7.36 -3.04
CA LEU A 22 1.15 7.04 -4.42
C LEU A 22 0.48 8.03 -5.39
N GLU A 23 -0.82 8.29 -5.22
CA GLU A 23 -1.57 9.27 -6.03
C GLU A 23 -0.94 10.66 -5.92
N ARG A 24 -0.60 11.10 -4.69
CA ARG A 24 0.07 12.37 -4.45
C ARG A 24 1.38 12.48 -5.22
N LEU A 25 2.22 11.44 -5.18
CA LEU A 25 3.50 11.41 -5.89
C LEU A 25 3.32 11.35 -7.41
N GLU A 26 2.33 10.62 -7.92
CA GLU A 26 2.04 10.56 -9.35
C GLU A 26 1.58 11.93 -9.91
N HIS A 27 0.95 12.76 -9.07
CA HIS A 27 0.51 14.12 -9.44
C HIS A 27 1.59 15.21 -9.33
N LEU A 28 2.73 14.92 -8.70
CA LEU A 28 3.85 15.87 -8.64
C LEU A 28 4.53 15.96 -10.02
N THR A 29 4.62 17.20 -10.53
CA THR A 29 5.14 17.50 -11.88
C THR A 29 6.67 17.48 -11.96
N PHE A 30 7.37 17.58 -10.84
CA PHE A 30 8.81 17.44 -10.82
C PHE A 30 9.22 15.96 -10.88
N SER A 31 10.26 15.66 -11.64
CA SER A 31 10.91 14.34 -11.64
C SER A 31 12.13 14.38 -10.73
N SER A 32 12.26 13.36 -9.89
CA SER A 32 13.49 13.06 -9.14
C SER A 32 13.62 11.55 -9.01
N GLU A 33 14.86 11.05 -9.00
CA GLU A 33 15.16 9.64 -8.80
C GLU A 33 14.54 9.11 -7.50
N LEU A 34 14.64 9.89 -6.41
CA LEU A 34 14.05 9.55 -5.12
C LEU A 34 12.51 9.40 -5.19
N LYS A 35 11.83 10.23 -5.98
CA LYS A 35 10.38 10.14 -6.19
C LYS A 35 10.02 8.87 -6.96
N GLU A 36 10.79 8.55 -8.00
CA GLU A 36 10.58 7.35 -8.81
C GLU A 36 10.84 6.07 -8.02
N GLU A 37 11.89 6.04 -7.20
CA GLU A 37 12.18 4.95 -6.26
C GLU A 37 11.03 4.79 -5.25
N ARG A 38 10.56 5.88 -4.65
CA ARG A 38 9.45 5.82 -3.68
C ARG A 38 8.16 5.30 -4.32
N ILE A 39 7.83 5.74 -5.53
CA ILE A 39 6.68 5.23 -6.31
C ILE A 39 6.81 3.71 -6.53
N LYS A 40 8.01 3.23 -6.89
CA LYS A 40 8.27 1.80 -7.11
C LYS A 40 8.08 1.00 -5.81
N SER A 41 8.62 1.48 -4.69
CA SER A 41 8.43 0.84 -3.38
C SER A 41 6.96 0.81 -2.96
N LEU A 42 6.24 1.93 -3.10
CA LEU A 42 4.81 2.01 -2.77
C LEU A 42 3.98 1.02 -3.59
N LYS A 43 4.25 0.86 -4.89
CA LYS A 43 3.55 -0.13 -5.73
C LYS A 43 3.76 -1.55 -5.23
N GLN A 44 4.96 -1.89 -4.75
CA GLN A 44 5.26 -3.20 -4.17
C GLN A 44 4.57 -3.39 -2.81
N GLU A 45 4.63 -2.39 -1.93
CA GLU A 45 3.98 -2.37 -0.61
C GLU A 45 2.46 -2.59 -0.75
N ILE A 46 1.81 -1.81 -1.64
CA ILE A 46 0.38 -1.92 -1.96
C ILE A 46 0.03 -3.32 -2.46
N GLN A 47 0.80 -3.86 -3.42
CA GLN A 47 0.52 -5.18 -3.98
C GLN A 47 0.63 -6.29 -2.92
N GLN A 48 1.61 -6.19 -2.02
CA GLN A 48 1.78 -7.16 -0.94
C GLN A 48 0.63 -7.09 0.07
N ALA A 49 0.25 -5.88 0.48
CA ALA A 49 -0.88 -5.65 1.38
C ALA A 49 -2.20 -6.14 0.77
N GLU A 50 -2.47 -5.86 -0.51
CA GLU A 50 -3.67 -6.35 -1.20
C GLU A 50 -3.72 -7.87 -1.27
N ARG A 51 -2.60 -8.54 -1.56
CA ARG A 51 -2.52 -10.01 -1.53
C ARG A 51 -2.83 -10.57 -0.16
N LEU A 52 -2.27 -9.98 0.90
CA LEU A 52 -2.50 -10.41 2.28
C LEU A 52 -3.95 -10.19 2.72
N LEU A 53 -4.58 -9.10 2.30
CA LEU A 53 -5.98 -8.82 2.60
C LEU A 53 -6.93 -9.74 1.82
N ASN A 54 -6.63 -10.04 0.55
CA ASN A 54 -7.45 -10.93 -0.28
C ASN A 54 -7.41 -12.38 0.24
N THR A 55 -6.25 -12.88 0.68
CA THR A 55 -6.18 -14.23 1.27
C THR A 55 -6.96 -14.37 2.58
N GLN A 56 -7.34 -13.28 3.24
CA GLN A 56 -8.23 -13.30 4.40
C GLN A 56 -9.71 -13.11 4.03
N ALA A 57 -10.04 -12.56 2.86
CA ALA A 57 -11.42 -12.44 2.41
C ALA A 57 -11.99 -13.77 1.90
N ASP A 58 -11.11 -14.70 1.50
CA ASP A 58 -11.45 -16.03 0.97
C ASP A 58 -11.56 -17.13 2.06
N ILE A 59 -11.46 -16.76 3.35
CA ILE A 59 -11.57 -17.66 4.52
C ILE A 59 -12.86 -17.35 5.28
#